data_AF-A0A1I7V4F1-F1
#
_entry.id   AF-A0A1I7V4F1-F1
#
_cell.length_a   1.000
_cell.length_b   1.000
_cell.length_c   1.000
_cell.angle_alpha   90.00
_cell.angle_beta   90.00
_cell.angle_gamma   90.00
#
_symmetry.space_group_name_H-M   'P 1'
#
loop_
_entity.id
_entity.type
_entity.pdbx_description
1 polymer ?
#
loop_
_entity_poly.entity_id
_entity_poly.type
_entity_poly.pdbx_seq_one_letter_code
_entity_poly.pdbx_strand_id
1 'polypeptide(L)' 'MLDKSNDSLILCVSAHDIREFVRYYPRGKMQVEQLGGKEAMMRLLTVKDPNVRYHALLAAQKPMINHWRDLGLEI' A
#
# COMPACT_ATOMS: atom_id res chain seq x y z
N MET A 1 6.12 -3.88 9.41
CA MET A 1 5.13 -4.82 9.96
C MET A 1 4.73 -5.90 8.96
N LEU A 2 4.59 -5.57 7.67
CA LEU A 2 4.19 -6.51 6.60
C LEU A 2 5.05 -7.79 6.53
N ASP A 3 6.37 -7.69 6.77
CA ASP A 3 7.27 -8.86 6.75
C ASP A 3 7.59 -9.43 8.14
N LYS A 4 7.01 -8.86 9.20
CA LYS A 4 7.32 -9.22 10.60
C LYS A 4 6.16 -9.85 11.36
N SER A 5 4.98 -9.94 10.75
CA SER A 5 3.76 -10.49 11.36
C SER A 5 3.05 -11.41 10.39
N ASN A 6 2.45 -12.48 10.93
CA ASN A 6 1.56 -13.37 10.19
C ASN A 6 0.09 -13.21 10.62
N ASP A 7 -0.19 -12.29 11.54
CA ASP A 7 -1.55 -11.99 11.99
C ASP A 7 -2.30 -11.21 10.89
N SER A 8 -3.40 -11.78 10.41
CA SER A 8 -4.22 -11.19 9.35
C SER A 8 -4.68 -9.78 9.66
N LEU A 9 -5.09 -9.49 10.90
CA LEU A 9 -5.57 -8.17 11.28
C LEU A 9 -4.44 -7.14 11.21
N ILE A 10 -3.26 -7.50 11.73
CA ILE A 10 -2.08 -6.63 11.68
C ILE A 10 -1.70 -6.34 10.21
N LEU A 11 -1.74 -7.36 9.35
CA LEU A 11 -1.43 -7.22 7.93
C LEU A 11 -2.46 -6.33 7.19
N CYS A 12 -3.75 -6.53 7.45
CA CYS A 12 -4.83 -5.70 6.89
C CYS A 12 -4.65 -4.22 7.27
N VAL A 13 -4.46 -3.95 8.56
CA VAL A 13 -4.29 -2.58 9.09
C VAL A 13 -3.02 -1.96 8.53
N SER A 14 -1.90 -2.69 8.52
CA SER A 14 -0.63 -2.19 7.98
C SER A 14 -0.73 -1.85 6.48
N ALA A 15 -1.39 -2.70 5.68
CA ALA A 15 -1.60 -2.45 4.26
C ALA A 15 -2.51 -1.24 4.02
N HIS A 16 -3.56 -1.12 4.83
CA HIS A 16 -4.47 0.02 4.82
C HIS A 16 -3.74 1.34 5.14
N ASP A 17 -2.94 1.38 6.20
CA ASP A 17 -2.28 2.60 6.65
C ASP A 17 -1.27 3.11 5.61
N ILE A 18 -0.54 2.21 4.97
CA ILE A 18 0.37 2.56 3.87
C ILE A 18 -0.40 3.15 2.68
N ARG A 19 -1.57 2.60 2.35
CA ARG A 19 -2.43 3.13 1.29
C ARG A 19 -2.88 4.56 1.60
N GLU A 20 -3.34 4.82 2.81
CA GLU A 20 -3.77 6.16 3.23
C GLU A 20 -2.58 7.14 3.29
N PHE A 21 -1.42 6.70 3.77
CA PHE A 21 -0.20 7.51 3.75
C PHE A 21 0.17 7.95 2.32
N VAL A 22 0.19 7.03 1.36
CA VAL A 22 0.44 7.36 -0.06
C VAL A 22 -0.64 8.26 -0.65
N ARG A 23 -1.90 8.12 -0.20
CA ARG A 23 -3.03 8.94 -0.66
C ARG A 23 -2.88 10.41 -0.23
N TYR A 24 -2.46 10.66 1.00
CA TYR A 24 -2.44 12.01 1.58
C TYR A 24 -1.08 12.69 1.53
N TYR A 25 0.00 11.94 1.34
CA TYR A 25 1.35 12.51 1.26
C TYR A 25 1.88 12.46 -0.18
N PRO A 26 2.00 13.61 -0.89
CA PRO A 26 2.35 13.66 -2.31
C PRO A 26 3.68 12.96 -2.66
N ARG A 27 4.64 12.96 -1.73
CA ARG A 27 5.91 12.27 -1.91
C ARG A 27 5.87 10.81 -1.45
N GLY A 28 4.82 10.40 -0.73
CA GLY A 28 4.71 9.11 -0.04
C GLY A 28 4.92 7.91 -0.93
N LYS A 29 4.50 7.99 -2.19
CA LYS A 29 4.79 6.97 -3.20
C LYS A 29 6.30 6.67 -3.31
N MET A 30 7.13 7.71 -3.43
CA MET A 30 8.57 7.57 -3.60
C MET A 30 9.21 6.92 -2.36
N GLN A 31 8.79 7.32 -1.15
CA GLN A 31 9.31 6.69 0.07
C GLN A 31 8.88 5.23 0.19
N VAL A 32 7.62 4.92 -0.12
CA VAL A 32 7.11 3.53 -0.05
C VAL A 32 7.81 2.64 -1.10
N GLU A 33 8.06 3.15 -2.30
CA GLU A 33 8.82 2.43 -3.33
C GLU A 33 10.28 2.20 -2.91
N GLN A 34 10.96 3.22 -2.38
CA GLN A 34 12.35 3.09 -1.88
C GLN A 34 12.50 2.06 -0.76
N LEU A 35 11.46 1.87 0.04
CA LEU A 35 11.42 0.89 1.12
C LEU A 35 10.94 -0.51 0.66
N GLY A 36 10.71 -0.73 -0.64
CA GLY A 36 10.24 -2.01 -1.18
C GLY A 36 8.79 -2.35 -0.81
N GLY A 37 7.99 -1.34 -0.49
CA GLY A 37 6.61 -1.51 -0.04
C GLY A 37 5.70 -2.09 -1.12
N LYS A 38 5.97 -1.83 -2.40
CA LYS A 38 5.20 -2.39 -3.52
C LYS A 38 5.38 -3.90 -3.60
N GLU A 39 6.62 -4.37 -3.53
CA GLU A 39 6.98 -5.78 -3.53
C GLU A 39 6.36 -6.48 -2.31
N ALA A 40 6.37 -5.82 -1.14
CA ALA A 40 5.72 -6.33 0.07
C ALA A 40 4.20 -6.51 -0.12
N MET A 41 3.50 -5.51 -0.68
CA MET A 41 2.06 -5.64 -0.96
C MET A 41 1.77 -6.72 -1.99
N MET A 42 2.59 -6.84 -3.03
CA MET A 42 2.43 -7.88 -4.04
C MET A 42 2.59 -9.29 -3.46
N ARG A 43 3.52 -9.50 -2.51
CA ARG A 43 3.63 -10.77 -1.77
C ARG A 43 2.36 -11.09 -0.97
N LEU A 44 1.73 -10.07 -0.39
CA LEU A 44 0.48 -10.25 0.37
C LEU A 44 -0.72 -10.63 -0.48
N LEU A 45 -0.64 -10.54 -1.82
CA LEU A 45 -1.71 -10.99 -2.71
C LEU A 45 -1.85 -12.52 -2.78
N THR A 46 -0.84 -13.28 -2.34
CA THR A 46 -0.85 -14.75 -2.39
C THR A 46 -1.21 -15.40 -1.05
N VAL A 47 -1.49 -14.62 -0.01
CA VAL A 47 -1.83 -15.17 1.32
C VAL A 47 -3.24 -15.74 1.35
N LYS A 48 -3.50 -16.65 2.29
CA LYS A 48 -4.79 -17.38 2.40
C LYS A 48 -5.97 -16.47 2.76
N ASP A 49 -5.75 -15.47 3.60
CA ASP A 49 -6.81 -14.59 4.08
C ASP A 49 -7.29 -13.62 2.97
N PRO A 50 -8.58 -13.67 2.57
CA PRO A 50 -9.12 -12.78 1.56
C PRO A 50 -9.08 -11.29 1.94
N ASN A 51 -9.20 -10.95 3.23
CA ASN A 51 -9.18 -9.56 3.67
C ASN A 51 -7.78 -8.97 3.50
N VAL A 52 -6.74 -9.74 3.85
CA VAL A 52 -5.35 -9.30 3.64
C VAL A 52 -5.08 -9.05 2.16
N ARG A 53 -5.51 -9.98 1.29
CA ARG A 53 -5.38 -9.80 -0.17
C ARG A 53 -6.12 -8.56 -0.65
N TYR A 54 -7.34 -8.31 -0.17
CA TYR A 54 -8.13 -7.15 -0.52
C TYR A 54 -7.43 -5.83 -0.15
N HIS A 55 -6.97 -5.70 1.10
CA HIS A 55 -6.26 -4.50 1.55
C HIS A 55 -4.93 -4.31 0.83
N ALA A 56 -4.17 -5.38 0.61
CA ALA A 56 -2.92 -5.34 -0.13
C ALA A 56 -3.13 -4.92 -1.60
N LEU A 57 -4.18 -5.39 -2.26
CA LEU A 57 -4.51 -5.02 -3.64
C LEU A 57 -4.81 -3.53 -3.75
N LEU A 58 -5.66 -3.00 -2.87
CA LEU A 58 -5.97 -1.57 -2.84
C LEU A 58 -4.73 -0.71 -2.54
N ALA A 59 -3.85 -1.19 -1.66
CA ALA A 59 -2.60 -0.53 -1.35
C ALA A 59 -1.63 -0.53 -2.54
N ALA A 60 -1.51 -1.64 -3.27
CA ALA A 60 -0.62 -1.78 -4.42
C ALA A 60 -1.06 -0.94 -5.64
N GLN A 61 -2.38 -0.74 -5.81
CA GLN A 61 -2.95 0.03 -6.92
C GLN A 61 -2.73 1.54 -6.79
N LYS A 62 -2.69 2.07 -5.56
CA LYS A 62 -2.62 3.53 -5.32
C LYS A 62 -1.31 4.16 -5.82
N PRO A 63 -0.12 3.56 -5.60
CA PRO A 63 1.14 4.01 -6.21
C PRO A 63 1.18 3.96 -7.74
N MET A 64 0.33 3.18 -8.41
CA MET A 64 0.39 3.02 -9.87
C MET A 64 -0.17 4.22 -10.65
N ILE A 65 -0.77 5.19 -9.96
CA ILE A 65 -1.27 6.44 -10.55
C ILE A 65 -0.06 7.37 -10.73
N ASN A 66 0.40 7.49 -11.99
CA ASN A 66 1.59 8.27 -12.33
C ASN A 66 1.31 9.77 -12.50
N HIS A 67 0.06 10.15 -12.78
CA HIS A 67 -0.36 11.53 -12.93
C HIS A 67 -1.01 12.03 -11.64
N TRP A 68 -0.18 12.43 -10.68
CA TRP A 68 -0.63 13.14 -9.47
C TRP A 68 -1.39 14.44 -9.80
N ARG A 69 -1.13 15.03 -10.97
CA ARG A 69 -1.92 16.15 -11.53
C ARG A 69 -3.39 15.81 -11.78
N ASP A 70 -3.72 14.56 -12.07
CA ASP A 70 -5.12 14.14 -12.33
C ASP A 70 -5.95 14.04 -11.04
N LEU A 71 -5.31 14.13 -9.87
CA LEU A 71 -5.97 14.15 -8.57
C LEU A 71 -6.32 15.58 -8.09
N GLY A 72 -6.04 16.62 -8.88
CA GLY A 72 -6.45 17.99 -8.60
C GLY A 72 -5.77 18.65 -7.40
N LEU A 73 -4.68 18.07 -6.90
CA LEU A 73 -3.87 18.64 -5.82
C LEU A 73 -2.69 19.39 -6.44
N GLU A 74 -2.95 20.61 -6.92
CA GLU A 74 -1.90 21.60 -7.10
C GLU A 74 -1.35 22.00 -5.73
N ILE A 75 -0.02 21.95 -5.58
CA ILE A 75 0.70 22.49 -4.42
C ILE A 75 1.15 23.89 -4.79
#